data_AF-A0AE09-F1
#
_entry.id   AF-A0AE09-F1
#
_cell.length_a   1.000
_cell.length_b   1.000
_cell.length_c   1.000
_cell.angle_alpha   90.00
_cell.angle_beta   90.00
_cell.angle_gamma   90.00
#
_symmetry.space_group_name_H-M   'P 1'
#
loop_
_entity.id
_entity.type
_entity.pdbx_description
1 polymer ?
#
loop_
_entity_poly.entity_id
_entity_poly.type
_entity_poly.pdbx_seq_one_letter_code
_entity_poly.pdbx_strand_id
1 'polypeptide(L)'
;MSTPQERKETVTLTPSEAVTSSELLSVVASRELASRRTVFAGIGLPTLATELARLTVAPQIEVVYESGVCGAHPSHLPETIADAVLISGAEAVLSMPALFGYVLQGGHIDVGFLGAAQIDRWGNLNTSVIGDWERPDVRLPGSGGAIEVMANSREVFVVMRRHTPRSFTAALDFCTTPGPDRALAEGIRPLGVGVTRVITELGILAREGIGEELRLVAVHPGVTVDQVREATGWELEVADSVATVEPPTAAELRLLRKDVDPGRVYLR
;
A
#
# COMPACT_ATOMS: atom_id res chain seq x y z
N MET A 1 -22.91 -53.44 20.23
CA MET A 1 -23.09 -52.06 19.78
C MET A 1 -21.75 -51.36 19.94
N SER A 2 -21.00 -51.19 18.86
CA SER A 2 -19.71 -50.50 18.86
C SER A 2 -19.78 -49.45 17.76
N THR A 3 -19.74 -48.18 18.15
CA THR A 3 -19.84 -47.01 17.28
C THR A 3 -18.53 -46.85 16.49
N PRO A 4 -18.55 -46.53 15.18
CA PRO A 4 -17.32 -46.26 14.44
C PRO A 4 -16.82 -44.85 14.73
N GLN A 5 -15.52 -44.73 14.97
CA GLN A 5 -14.82 -43.48 15.21
C GLN A 5 -14.43 -42.86 13.87
N GLU A 6 -15.05 -41.73 13.52
CA GLU A 6 -14.72 -40.95 12.33
C GLU A 6 -13.28 -40.42 12.40
N ARG A 7 -12.45 -40.80 11.42
CA ARG A 7 -11.14 -40.19 11.20
C ARG A 7 -11.36 -38.81 10.60
N LYS A 8 -10.92 -37.77 11.29
CA LYS A 8 -10.74 -36.44 10.70
C LYS A 8 -9.60 -36.51 9.69
N GLU A 9 -9.93 -36.46 8.41
CA GLU A 9 -8.96 -36.23 7.36
C GLU A 9 -8.37 -34.83 7.54
N THR A 10 -7.06 -34.77 7.81
CA THR A 10 -6.31 -33.52 7.80
C THR A 10 -5.99 -33.22 6.35
N VAL A 11 -6.75 -32.32 5.73
CA VAL A 11 -6.49 -31.86 4.37
C VAL A 11 -5.22 -31.03 4.40
N THR A 12 -4.11 -31.63 3.97
CA THR A 12 -2.84 -30.94 3.80
C THR A 12 -2.92 -30.23 2.45
N LEU A 13 -3.15 -28.92 2.47
CA LEU A 13 -3.17 -28.08 1.27
C LEU A 13 -1.83 -28.17 0.54
N THR A 14 -1.87 -28.30 -0.78
CA THR A 14 -0.66 -28.39 -1.61
C THR A 14 0.05 -27.03 -1.68
N PRO A 15 1.37 -26.96 -1.97
CA PRO A 15 2.12 -25.70 -2.03
C PRO A 15 1.58 -24.67 -3.05
N SER A 16 0.74 -25.12 -4.00
CA SER A 16 0.03 -24.29 -4.98
C SER A 16 -1.20 -23.57 -4.42
N GLU A 17 -1.65 -23.91 -3.20
CA GLU A 17 -2.86 -23.38 -2.56
C GLU A 17 -2.56 -22.40 -1.43
N ALA A 18 -1.31 -22.33 -0.95
CA ALA A 18 -0.91 -21.37 0.08
C ALA A 18 -0.98 -19.93 -0.48
N VAL A 19 -1.58 -19.03 0.28
CA VAL A 19 -1.65 -17.59 -0.03
C VAL A 19 -0.26 -16.99 0.16
N THR A 20 0.26 -16.33 -0.88
CA THR A 20 1.55 -15.63 -0.77
C THR A 20 1.40 -14.28 -0.07
N SER A 21 2.50 -13.72 0.45
CA SER A 21 2.49 -12.36 1.02
C SER A 21 2.01 -11.31 0.01
N SER A 22 2.42 -11.43 -1.26
CA SER A 22 1.95 -10.52 -2.31
C SER A 22 0.44 -10.63 -2.55
N GLU A 23 -0.12 -11.85 -2.53
CA GLU A 23 -1.56 -12.07 -2.67
C GLU A 23 -2.32 -11.50 -1.47
N LEU A 24 -1.86 -11.78 -0.24
CA LEU A 24 -2.45 -11.25 0.98
C LEU A 24 -2.51 -9.72 0.96
N LEU A 25 -1.37 -9.07 0.72
CA LEU A 25 -1.27 -7.61 0.73
C LEU A 25 -2.10 -6.98 -0.38
N SER A 26 -2.14 -7.59 -1.57
CA SER A 26 -2.93 -7.08 -2.70
C SER A 26 -4.42 -7.13 -2.40
N VAL A 27 -4.91 -8.24 -1.83
CA VAL A 27 -6.32 -8.39 -1.45
C VAL A 27 -6.71 -7.43 -0.32
N VAL A 28 -5.88 -7.33 0.71
CA VAL A 28 -6.21 -6.48 1.86
C VAL A 28 -6.21 -5.01 1.43
N ALA A 29 -5.20 -4.58 0.67
CA ALA A 29 -5.16 -3.21 0.18
C ALA A 29 -6.24 -2.91 -0.86
N SER A 30 -6.67 -3.88 -1.69
CA SER A 30 -7.78 -3.66 -2.63
C SER A 30 -9.08 -3.37 -1.90
N ARG A 31 -9.32 -4.02 -0.75
CA ARG A 31 -10.51 -3.80 0.08
C ARG A 31 -10.54 -2.40 0.69
N GLU A 32 -9.39 -1.85 1.10
CA GLU A 32 -9.30 -0.47 1.63
C GLU A 32 -9.66 0.60 0.59
N LEU A 33 -9.56 0.29 -0.71
CA LEU A 33 -9.97 1.18 -1.80
C LEU A 33 -11.50 1.22 -2.01
N ALA A 34 -12.29 0.47 -1.23
CA ALA A 34 -13.73 0.62 -1.22
C ALA A 34 -14.11 2.10 -1.01
N SER A 35 -15.08 2.59 -1.78
CA SER A 35 -15.54 4.00 -1.81
C SER A 35 -14.57 5.05 -2.36
N ARG A 36 -13.41 4.68 -2.90
CA ARG A 36 -12.48 5.61 -3.55
C ARG A 36 -12.70 5.59 -5.07
N ARG A 37 -12.42 6.71 -5.73
CA ARG A 37 -12.57 6.85 -7.19
C ARG A 37 -11.26 7.08 -7.91
N THR A 38 -10.31 7.81 -7.35
CA THR A 38 -9.06 8.13 -8.05
C THR A 38 -7.85 7.74 -7.23
N VAL A 39 -6.99 6.91 -7.83
CA VAL A 39 -5.75 6.43 -7.19
C VAL A 39 -4.56 6.89 -8.00
N PHE A 40 -3.62 7.56 -7.34
CA PHE A 40 -2.30 7.78 -7.90
C PHE A 40 -1.41 6.61 -7.48
N ALA A 41 -1.12 5.71 -8.41
CA ALA A 41 -0.45 4.45 -8.13
C ALA A 41 0.96 4.41 -8.73
N GLY A 42 1.89 3.81 -7.98
CA GLY A 42 3.13 3.28 -8.54
C GLY A 42 2.91 1.90 -9.18
N ILE A 43 4.00 1.30 -9.64
CA ILE A 43 4.03 -0.04 -10.22
C ILE A 43 4.20 -1.11 -9.13
N GLY A 44 3.62 -2.30 -9.32
CA GLY A 44 3.78 -3.46 -8.45
C GLY A 44 2.55 -3.74 -7.57
N LEU A 45 2.74 -3.86 -6.25
CA LEU A 45 1.63 -4.12 -5.31
C LEU A 45 0.50 -3.07 -5.37
N PRO A 46 0.77 -1.76 -5.50
CA PRO A 46 -0.28 -0.77 -5.68
C PRO A 46 -1.15 -1.03 -6.92
N THR A 47 -0.53 -1.37 -8.06
CA THR A 47 -1.26 -1.74 -9.27
C THR A 47 -2.08 -3.01 -9.06
N LEU A 48 -1.48 -4.07 -8.50
CA LEU A 48 -2.21 -5.32 -8.21
C LEU A 48 -3.47 -5.08 -7.37
N ALA A 49 -3.34 -4.30 -6.29
CA ALA A 49 -4.44 -3.98 -5.39
C ALA A 49 -5.52 -3.14 -6.10
N THR A 50 -5.11 -2.16 -6.91
CA THR A 50 -6.05 -1.27 -7.62
C THR A 50 -6.81 -2.00 -8.71
N GLU A 51 -6.12 -2.84 -9.49
CA GLU A 51 -6.73 -3.69 -10.53
C GLU A 51 -7.72 -4.69 -9.92
N LEU A 52 -7.35 -5.33 -8.80
CA LEU A 52 -8.27 -6.19 -8.07
C LEU A 52 -9.46 -5.40 -7.51
N ALA A 53 -9.25 -4.21 -6.97
CA ALA A 53 -10.32 -3.35 -6.45
C ALA A 53 -11.33 -3.02 -7.57
N ARG A 54 -10.86 -2.72 -8.79
CA ARG A 54 -11.71 -2.48 -9.95
C ARG A 54 -12.60 -3.68 -10.29
N LEU A 55 -12.10 -4.90 -10.13
CA LEU A 55 -12.88 -6.11 -10.39
C LEU A 55 -13.80 -6.52 -9.22
N THR A 56 -13.74 -5.80 -8.09
CA THR A 56 -14.42 -6.19 -6.85
C THR A 56 -15.14 -5.01 -6.20
N VAL A 57 -14.45 -4.29 -5.31
CA VAL A 57 -15.06 -3.33 -4.37
C VAL A 57 -15.18 -1.90 -4.91
N ALA A 58 -14.47 -1.57 -6.00
CA ALA A 58 -14.44 -0.24 -6.58
C ALA A 58 -14.47 -0.27 -8.13
N PRO A 59 -15.58 -0.69 -8.78
CA PRO A 59 -15.62 -0.87 -10.24
C PRO A 59 -15.43 0.38 -11.10
N GLN A 60 -15.50 1.57 -10.51
CA GLN A 60 -15.31 2.86 -11.17
C GLN A 60 -14.00 3.54 -10.74
N ILE A 61 -13.04 2.78 -10.21
CA ILE A 61 -11.77 3.32 -9.78
C ILE A 61 -10.89 3.62 -10.99
N GLU A 62 -10.40 4.85 -11.04
CA GLU A 62 -9.51 5.36 -12.07
C GLU A 62 -8.09 5.45 -11.54
N VAL A 63 -7.14 4.99 -12.35
CA VAL A 63 -5.72 4.97 -12.00
C VAL A 63 -4.97 6.07 -12.72
N VAL A 64 -4.19 6.81 -11.96
CA VAL A 64 -3.30 7.87 -12.44
C VAL A 64 -1.86 7.44 -12.17
N TYR A 65 -1.00 7.57 -13.18
CA TYR A 65 0.40 7.20 -13.12
C TYR A 65 1.30 8.42 -13.33
N GLU A 66 2.45 8.46 -12.65
CA GLU A 66 3.42 9.56 -12.73
C GLU A 66 3.98 9.80 -14.14
N SER A 67 3.86 8.82 -15.04
CA SER A 67 4.22 8.94 -16.46
C SER A 67 3.34 9.90 -17.25
N GLY A 68 2.26 10.43 -16.65
CA GLY A 68 1.34 11.37 -17.28
C GLY A 68 -0.01 10.77 -17.64
N VAL A 69 -0.22 9.48 -17.38
CA VAL A 69 -1.43 8.76 -17.76
C VAL A 69 -2.53 8.97 -16.71
N CYS A 70 -3.70 9.41 -17.16
CA CYS A 70 -4.91 9.54 -16.36
C CYS A 70 -5.99 8.59 -16.87
N GLY A 71 -6.61 7.84 -15.96
CA GLY A 71 -7.66 6.88 -16.29
C GLY A 71 -7.12 5.68 -17.06
N ALA A 72 -6.10 5.02 -16.52
CA ALA A 72 -5.46 3.89 -17.18
C ALA A 72 -6.28 2.60 -17.06
N HIS A 73 -6.48 1.92 -18.20
CA HIS A 73 -7.14 0.61 -18.28
C HIS A 73 -6.29 -0.37 -19.10
N PRO A 74 -5.10 -0.74 -18.59
CA PRO A 74 -4.17 -1.54 -19.36
C PRO A 74 -4.73 -2.95 -19.59
N SER A 75 -4.45 -3.54 -20.76
CA SER A 75 -4.92 -4.89 -21.12
C SER A 75 -4.24 -6.01 -20.32
N HIS A 76 -3.12 -5.70 -19.68
CA HIS A 76 -2.35 -6.55 -18.77
C HIS A 76 -1.54 -5.64 -17.84
N LEU A 77 -0.98 -6.19 -16.76
CA LEU A 77 -0.19 -5.38 -15.85
C LEU A 77 1.05 -4.81 -16.55
N PRO A 78 1.30 -3.50 -16.40
CA PRO A 78 2.50 -2.86 -16.92
C PRO A 78 3.73 -3.42 -16.21
N GLU A 79 4.82 -3.67 -16.92
CA GLU A 79 6.07 -4.11 -16.27
C GLU A 79 6.86 -2.94 -15.66
N THR A 80 6.67 -1.74 -16.22
CA THR A 80 7.33 -0.50 -15.80
C THR A 80 6.38 0.68 -15.93
N ILE A 81 6.74 1.82 -15.32
CA ILE A 81 5.94 3.04 -15.40
C ILE A 81 5.91 3.66 -16.81
N ALA A 82 6.86 3.28 -17.65
CA ALA A 82 6.99 3.74 -19.04
C ALA A 82 6.40 2.74 -20.04
N ASP A 83 5.68 1.71 -19.57
CA ASP A 83 5.07 0.71 -20.42
C ASP A 83 3.93 1.33 -21.27
N ALA A 84 3.98 1.10 -22.58
CA ALA A 84 2.99 1.61 -23.53
C ALA A 84 1.58 1.07 -23.30
N VAL A 85 1.44 -0.06 -22.58
CA VAL A 85 0.12 -0.59 -22.19
C VAL A 85 -0.66 0.40 -21.32
N LEU A 86 0.02 1.25 -20.55
CA LEU A 86 -0.62 2.26 -19.72
C LEU A 86 -1.33 3.34 -20.56
N ILE A 87 -0.79 3.65 -21.74
CA ILE A 87 -1.34 4.68 -22.63
C ILE A 87 -2.55 4.14 -23.41
N SER A 88 -2.54 2.86 -23.75
CA SER A 88 -3.55 2.26 -24.62
C SER A 88 -4.89 2.19 -23.89
N GLY A 89 -5.85 3.01 -24.34
CA GLY A 89 -7.17 3.10 -23.72
C GLY A 89 -7.26 4.05 -22.51
N ALA A 90 -6.22 4.84 -22.26
CA ALA A 90 -6.26 5.87 -21.22
C ALA A 90 -7.19 7.03 -21.60
N GLU A 91 -7.86 7.61 -20.61
CA GLU A 91 -8.72 8.78 -20.78
C GLU A 91 -7.94 10.02 -21.22
N ALA A 92 -6.72 10.20 -20.68
CA ALA A 92 -5.82 11.26 -21.10
C ALA A 92 -4.35 10.92 -20.87
N VAL A 93 -3.47 11.51 -21.69
CA VAL A 93 -2.02 11.52 -21.48
C VAL A 93 -1.56 12.97 -21.41
N LEU A 94 -0.98 13.33 -20.26
CA LEU A 94 -0.55 14.68 -19.93
C LEU A 94 0.97 14.73 -19.82
N SER A 95 1.54 15.93 -19.99
CA SER A 95 2.93 16.15 -19.60
C SER A 95 3.06 16.08 -18.07
N MET A 96 4.25 15.74 -17.56
CA MET A 96 4.49 15.70 -16.12
C MET A 96 4.06 17.01 -15.40
N PRO A 97 4.42 18.23 -15.85
CA PRO A 97 3.97 19.44 -15.19
C PRO A 97 2.44 19.59 -15.14
N ALA A 98 1.73 19.17 -16.18
CA ALA A 98 0.28 19.21 -16.21
C ALA A 98 -0.35 18.16 -15.28
N LEU A 99 0.21 16.95 -15.22
CA LEU A 99 -0.21 15.90 -14.29
C LEU A 99 -0.04 16.36 -12.84
N PHE A 100 1.18 16.76 -12.46
CA PHE A 100 1.49 17.14 -11.09
C PHE A 100 0.77 18.44 -10.69
N GLY A 101 0.68 19.43 -11.59
CA GLY A 101 0.05 20.71 -11.31
C GLY A 101 -1.48 20.69 -11.35
N TYR A 102 -2.09 20.19 -12.43
CA TYR A 102 -3.53 20.29 -12.63
C TYR A 102 -4.30 19.10 -12.04
N VAL A 103 -3.71 17.90 -12.02
CA VAL A 103 -4.41 16.70 -11.51
C VAL A 103 -4.11 16.51 -10.04
N LEU A 104 -2.82 16.35 -9.69
CA LEU A 104 -2.42 16.04 -8.32
C LEU A 104 -2.58 17.26 -7.38
N GLN A 105 -1.90 18.36 -7.65
CA GLN A 105 -2.04 19.62 -6.89
C GLN A 105 -3.42 20.28 -7.09
N GLY A 106 -4.17 19.89 -8.12
CA GLY A 106 -5.58 20.26 -8.28
C GLY A 106 -6.54 19.56 -7.30
N GLY A 107 -6.05 18.59 -6.50
CA GLY A 107 -6.86 17.89 -5.50
C GLY A 107 -7.80 16.82 -6.07
N HIS A 108 -7.48 16.28 -7.24
CA HIS A 108 -8.30 15.27 -7.93
C HIS A 108 -7.95 13.82 -7.57
N ILE A 109 -7.00 13.59 -6.66
CA ILE A 109 -6.57 12.26 -6.23
C ILE A 109 -7.12 11.95 -4.84
N ASP A 110 -7.97 10.92 -4.73
CA ASP A 110 -8.47 10.43 -3.45
C ASP A 110 -7.35 9.74 -2.66
N VAL A 111 -6.65 8.79 -3.29
CA VAL A 111 -5.60 7.99 -2.63
C VAL A 111 -4.29 8.07 -3.38
N GLY A 112 -3.24 8.47 -2.66
CA GLY A 112 -1.86 8.24 -3.06
C GLY A 112 -1.41 6.87 -2.56
N PHE A 113 -0.97 5.98 -3.45
CA PHE A 113 -0.61 4.62 -3.06
C PHE A 113 0.91 4.42 -3.13
N LEU A 114 1.56 4.39 -1.97
CA LEU A 114 3.01 4.41 -1.81
C LEU A 114 3.56 3.14 -1.15
N GLY A 115 4.88 3.00 -1.24
CA GLY A 115 5.68 2.05 -0.46
C GLY A 115 6.88 2.78 0.14
N ALA A 116 7.54 2.14 1.12
CA ALA A 116 8.71 2.73 1.77
C ALA A 116 9.73 1.65 2.18
N ALA A 117 10.96 2.08 2.46
CA ALA A 117 11.95 1.25 3.15
C ALA A 117 11.85 1.43 4.67
N GLN A 118 11.64 2.68 5.11
CA GLN A 118 11.30 2.99 6.50
C GLN A 118 10.05 3.86 6.57
N ILE A 119 9.27 3.67 7.62
CA ILE A 119 8.15 4.51 8.04
C ILE A 119 8.28 4.79 9.53
N ASP A 120 7.90 5.99 9.97
CA ASP A 120 7.80 6.34 11.38
C ASP A 120 6.35 6.43 11.86
N ARG A 121 6.18 6.65 13.17
CA ARG A 121 4.86 6.73 13.82
C ARG A 121 3.94 7.82 13.25
N TRP A 122 4.48 8.85 12.58
CA TRP A 122 3.73 9.96 12.02
C TRP A 122 3.45 9.77 10.52
N GLY A 123 3.84 8.62 9.95
CA GLY A 123 3.67 8.34 8.53
C GLY A 123 4.68 9.05 7.62
N ASN A 124 5.80 9.57 8.15
CA ASN A 124 6.90 10.01 7.31
C ASN A 124 7.57 8.79 6.66
N LEU A 125 8.04 8.92 5.42
CA LEU A 125 8.64 7.80 4.69
C LEU A 125 10.10 8.06 4.32
N ASN A 126 10.88 6.99 4.30
CA ASN A 126 12.22 6.95 3.73
C ASN A 126 12.29 5.98 2.55
N THR A 127 12.73 6.50 1.41
CA THR A 127 13.05 5.75 0.20
C THR A 127 14.36 6.20 -0.43
N SER A 128 15.19 6.98 0.29
CA SER A 128 16.42 7.56 -0.25
C SER A 128 17.68 6.82 0.22
N VAL A 129 17.90 6.71 1.53
CA VAL A 129 19.14 6.15 2.08
C VAL A 129 18.89 5.44 3.40
N ILE A 130 19.64 4.38 3.68
CA ILE A 130 19.77 3.78 5.02
C ILE A 130 21.16 4.12 5.55
N GLY A 131 21.25 4.54 6.80
CA GLY A 131 22.45 5.06 7.44
C GLY A 131 22.67 6.55 7.17
N ASP A 132 23.93 6.97 7.20
CA ASP A 132 24.33 8.37 7.04
C ASP A 132 24.08 8.89 5.61
N TRP A 133 23.71 10.17 5.47
CA TRP A 133 23.42 10.77 4.16
C TRP A 133 24.66 10.91 3.27
N GLU A 134 25.80 11.31 3.83
CA GLU A 134 27.03 11.51 3.07
C GLU A 134 27.69 10.17 2.71
N ARG A 135 27.52 9.16 3.56
CA ARG A 135 28.10 7.82 3.41
C ARG A 135 27.07 6.72 3.73
N PRO A 136 26.07 6.52 2.86
CA PRO A 136 24.98 5.59 3.14
C PRO A 136 25.44 4.14 3.12
N ASP A 137 24.91 3.34 4.04
CA ASP A 137 25.07 1.88 4.03
C ASP A 137 24.34 1.27 2.83
N VAL A 138 23.15 1.81 2.51
CA VAL A 138 22.34 1.41 1.36
C VAL A 138 21.75 2.64 0.68
N ARG A 139 21.96 2.75 -0.65
CA ARG A 139 21.26 3.71 -1.50
C ARG A 139 19.97 3.08 -2.04
N LEU A 140 18.85 3.75 -1.82
CA LEU A 140 17.52 3.34 -2.25
C LEU A 140 17.09 4.09 -3.53
N PRO A 141 15.97 3.74 -4.18
CA PRO A 141 15.55 4.35 -5.45
C PRO A 141 15.29 5.87 -5.41
N GLY A 142 14.99 6.44 -4.25
CA GLY A 142 14.64 7.86 -4.05
C GLY A 142 13.13 8.10 -4.01
N SER A 143 12.74 9.38 -3.92
CA SER A 143 11.34 9.81 -3.79
C SER A 143 10.50 9.45 -5.01
N GLY A 144 11.03 9.61 -6.23
CA GLY A 144 10.17 9.80 -7.40
C GLY A 144 9.17 10.92 -7.12
N GLY A 145 7.89 10.72 -7.44
CA GLY A 145 6.80 11.64 -7.10
C GLY A 145 6.25 11.56 -5.66
N ALA A 146 6.80 10.72 -4.77
CA ALA A 146 6.18 10.42 -3.48
C ALA A 146 5.96 11.65 -2.57
N ILE A 147 6.86 12.63 -2.59
CA ILE A 147 6.69 13.90 -1.85
C ILE A 147 5.43 14.65 -2.30
N GLU A 148 5.23 14.77 -3.61
CA GLU A 148 4.05 15.44 -4.16
C GLU A 148 2.77 14.64 -3.86
N VAL A 149 2.84 13.31 -3.95
CA VAL A 149 1.70 12.43 -3.65
C VAL A 149 1.30 12.55 -2.18
N MET A 150 2.28 12.55 -1.26
CA MET A 150 2.05 12.72 0.18
C MET A 150 1.36 14.03 0.52
N ALA A 151 1.77 15.12 -0.13
CA ALA A 151 1.24 16.44 0.16
C ALA A 151 -0.15 16.68 -0.47
N ASN A 152 -0.43 16.09 -1.62
CA ASN A 152 -1.54 16.53 -2.47
C ASN A 152 -2.67 15.51 -2.69
N SER A 153 -2.45 14.22 -2.43
CA SER A 153 -3.55 13.24 -2.38
C SER A 153 -4.39 13.45 -1.12
N ARG A 154 -5.71 13.23 -1.16
CA ARG A 154 -6.56 13.43 0.03
C ARG A 154 -6.08 12.58 1.21
N GLU A 155 -5.76 11.32 0.95
CA GLU A 155 -5.11 10.41 1.88
C GLU A 155 -4.05 9.55 1.18
N VAL A 156 -3.17 8.91 1.95
CA VAL A 156 -2.13 8.01 1.44
C VAL A 156 -2.25 6.64 2.09
N PHE A 157 -2.22 5.62 1.23
CA PHE A 157 -2.09 4.23 1.66
C PHE A 157 -0.67 3.75 1.41
N VAL A 158 -0.11 3.06 2.40
CA VAL A 158 1.23 2.47 2.33
C VAL A 158 1.10 0.95 2.41
N VAL A 159 1.74 0.22 1.50
CA VAL A 159 1.91 -1.23 1.63
C VAL A 159 3.39 -1.55 1.83
N MET A 160 3.69 -2.28 2.90
CA MET A 160 5.05 -2.72 3.21
C MET A 160 5.08 -4.22 3.48
N ARG A 161 5.92 -4.93 2.72
CA ARG A 161 6.10 -6.37 2.87
C ARG A 161 6.78 -6.77 4.17
N ARG A 162 7.72 -5.95 4.66
CA ARG A 162 8.52 -6.25 5.85
C ARG A 162 8.09 -5.36 7.00
N HIS A 163 7.52 -5.95 8.04
CA HIS A 163 7.22 -5.26 9.27
C HIS A 163 8.26 -5.66 10.32
N THR A 164 9.25 -4.78 10.53
CA THR A 164 10.36 -5.01 11.48
C THR A 164 10.75 -3.69 12.12
N PRO A 165 11.47 -3.68 13.27
CA PRO A 165 11.88 -2.43 13.92
C PRO A 165 12.79 -1.54 13.04
N ARG A 166 13.43 -2.12 12.01
CA ARG A 166 14.24 -1.37 11.04
C ARG A 166 13.41 -0.67 9.96
N SER A 167 12.28 -1.25 9.58
CA SER A 167 11.37 -0.69 8.58
C SER A 167 10.26 0.15 9.22
N PHE A 168 9.88 -0.15 10.45
CA PHE A 168 8.96 0.62 11.28
C PHE A 168 9.80 1.18 12.42
N THR A 169 10.41 2.34 12.21
CA THR A 169 11.45 2.89 13.10
C THR A 169 10.95 4.12 13.85
N ALA A 170 11.40 4.33 15.09
CA ALA A 170 11.08 5.55 15.84
C ALA A 170 11.62 6.83 15.16
N ALA A 171 12.73 6.72 14.43
CA ALA A 171 13.33 7.81 13.68
C ALA A 171 13.84 7.28 12.34
N LEU A 172 13.49 7.97 11.25
CA LEU A 172 14.00 7.67 9.93
C LEU A 172 15.47 8.06 9.82
N ASP A 173 16.26 7.26 9.11
CA ASP A 173 17.65 7.59 8.79
C ASP A 173 17.69 8.84 7.88
N PHE A 174 16.71 8.94 6.97
CA PHE A 174 16.48 10.11 6.13
C PHE A 174 14.99 10.28 5.85
N CYS A 175 14.47 11.50 5.96
CA CYS A 175 13.08 11.78 5.65
C CYS A 175 12.94 12.15 4.17
N THR A 176 12.71 11.15 3.33
CA THR A 176 12.46 11.38 1.89
C THR A 176 11.13 12.06 1.66
N THR A 177 10.09 11.59 2.33
CA THR A 177 8.70 12.00 2.09
C THR A 177 8.10 12.44 3.42
N PRO A 178 8.17 13.74 3.76
CA PRO A 178 7.61 14.25 5.00
C PRO A 178 6.08 14.19 4.94
N GLY A 179 5.47 13.63 5.98
CA GLY A 179 4.04 13.68 6.21
C GLY A 179 3.57 15.08 6.59
N PRO A 180 2.24 15.32 6.61
CA PRO A 180 1.68 16.65 6.85
C PRO A 180 2.07 17.30 8.18
N ASP A 181 2.24 16.52 9.25
CA ASP A 181 2.66 17.02 10.56
C ASP A 181 3.98 17.80 10.47
N ARG A 182 4.96 17.20 9.79
CA ARG A 182 6.27 17.78 9.56
C ARG A 182 6.20 18.95 8.58
N ALA A 183 5.42 18.82 7.51
CA ALA A 183 5.24 19.90 6.53
C ALA A 183 4.65 21.16 7.18
N LEU A 184 3.64 21.02 8.04
CA LEU A 184 2.99 22.11 8.74
C LEU A 184 3.93 22.82 9.72
N ALA A 185 4.81 22.08 10.41
CA ALA A 185 5.83 22.65 11.29
C ALA A 185 6.82 23.56 10.53
N GLU A 186 7.06 23.27 9.25
CA GLU A 186 7.89 24.06 8.34
C GLU A 186 7.10 25.17 7.61
N GLY A 187 5.82 25.37 7.95
CA GLY A 187 4.95 26.39 7.33
C GLY A 187 4.40 26.00 5.95
N ILE A 188 4.58 24.75 5.52
CA ILE A 188 4.03 24.21 4.27
C ILE A 188 2.62 23.69 4.55
N ARG A 189 1.66 24.01 3.69
CA ARG A 189 0.26 23.58 3.84
C ARG A 189 -0.08 22.49 2.82
N PRO A 190 -0.01 21.20 3.20
CA PRO A 190 -0.46 20.11 2.34
C PRO A 190 -1.98 20.17 2.15
N LEU A 191 -2.47 19.61 1.03
CA LEU A 191 -3.89 19.43 0.75
C LEU A 191 -4.45 18.21 1.50
N GLY A 192 -3.63 17.17 1.63
CA GLY A 192 -3.98 15.87 2.20
C GLY A 192 -3.69 15.72 3.68
N VAL A 193 -4.23 14.64 4.25
CA VAL A 193 -3.93 14.19 5.63
C VAL A 193 -2.74 13.21 5.70
N GLY A 194 -2.13 12.91 4.56
CA GLY A 194 -0.97 12.03 4.47
C GLY A 194 -1.34 10.57 4.71
N VAL A 195 -0.44 9.79 5.32
CA VAL A 195 -0.66 8.35 5.54
C VAL A 195 -1.83 8.12 6.49
N THR A 196 -2.87 7.42 6.04
CA THR A 196 -4.02 7.02 6.86
C THR A 196 -4.11 5.52 7.05
N ARG A 197 -3.47 4.73 6.17
CA ARG A 197 -3.42 3.26 6.24
C ARG A 197 -2.02 2.75 5.93
N VAL A 198 -1.56 1.80 6.73
CA VAL A 198 -0.34 1.02 6.47
C VAL A 198 -0.71 -0.45 6.54
N ILE A 199 -0.68 -1.12 5.38
CA ILE A 199 -1.01 -2.54 5.23
C ILE A 199 0.29 -3.34 5.21
N THR A 200 0.38 -4.32 6.10
CA THR A 200 1.57 -5.14 6.31
C THR A 200 1.24 -6.64 6.39
N GLU A 201 2.27 -7.47 6.44
CA GLU A 201 2.13 -8.92 6.66
C GLU A 201 1.66 -9.29 8.07
N LEU A 202 1.65 -8.33 9.02
CA LEU A 202 1.19 -8.54 10.40
C LEU A 202 -0.22 -8.00 10.64
N GLY A 203 -0.63 -6.97 9.90
CA GLY A 203 -1.92 -6.33 10.10
C GLY A 203 -2.01 -4.95 9.43
N ILE A 204 -2.93 -4.14 9.94
CA ILE A 204 -3.21 -2.79 9.44
C ILE A 204 -2.98 -1.79 10.58
N LEU A 205 -2.14 -0.78 10.30
CA LEU A 205 -2.02 0.42 11.12
C LEU A 205 -2.83 1.54 10.46
N ALA A 206 -3.44 2.40 11.25
CA ALA A 206 -4.23 3.50 10.75
C ALA A 206 -4.14 4.71 11.67
N ARG A 207 -4.46 5.87 11.10
CA ARG A 207 -4.76 7.11 11.83
C ARG A 207 -5.85 7.87 11.09
N GLU A 208 -6.56 8.77 11.78
CA GLU A 208 -7.69 9.48 11.19
C GLU A 208 -7.31 10.86 10.64
N GLY A 209 -6.26 11.48 11.18
CA GLY A 209 -5.84 12.80 10.73
C GLY A 209 -4.43 13.21 11.14
N ILE A 210 -4.15 14.47 10.84
CA ILE A 210 -2.93 15.17 11.23
C ILE A 210 -2.93 15.34 12.75
N GLY A 211 -1.78 15.12 13.38
CA GLY A 211 -1.57 15.19 14.83
C GLY A 211 -1.75 13.84 15.54
N GLU A 212 -2.10 12.78 14.81
CA GLU A 212 -2.27 11.44 15.35
C GLU A 212 -1.12 10.51 14.91
N GLU A 213 -0.68 9.66 15.83
CA GLU A 213 0.25 8.57 15.54
C GLU A 213 -0.50 7.41 14.85
N LEU A 214 0.24 6.63 14.07
CA LEU A 214 -0.25 5.36 13.54
C LEU A 214 -0.49 4.37 14.69
N ARG A 215 -1.72 3.88 14.79
CA ARG A 215 -2.13 2.86 15.77
C ARG A 215 -2.51 1.54 15.09
N LEU A 216 -2.32 0.43 15.79
CA LEU A 216 -2.76 -0.89 15.34
C LEU A 216 -4.29 -0.99 15.40
N VAL A 217 -4.94 -1.25 14.26
CA VAL A 217 -6.40 -1.39 14.17
C VAL A 217 -6.86 -2.78 13.78
N ALA A 218 -6.01 -3.57 13.13
CA ALA A 218 -6.32 -4.95 12.79
C ALA A 218 -5.07 -5.82 12.70
N VAL A 219 -5.22 -7.12 13.00
CA VAL A 219 -4.17 -8.14 12.84
C VAL A 219 -4.65 -9.26 11.91
N HIS A 220 -3.71 -9.89 11.20
CA HIS A 220 -4.05 -11.09 10.43
C HIS A 220 -4.32 -12.29 11.34
N PRO A 221 -5.06 -13.31 10.88
CA PRO A 221 -5.32 -14.51 11.66
C PRO A 221 -4.03 -15.17 12.16
N GLY A 222 -3.98 -15.44 13.46
CA GLY A 222 -2.81 -16.03 14.12
C GLY A 222 -1.70 -15.03 14.50
N VAL A 223 -1.82 -13.76 14.11
CA VAL A 223 -0.94 -12.68 14.58
C VAL A 223 -1.52 -12.06 15.86
N THR A 224 -0.67 -11.89 16.86
CA THR A 224 -1.01 -11.26 18.14
C THR A 224 -0.55 -9.81 18.17
N VAL A 225 -1.20 -8.98 19.00
CA VAL A 225 -0.80 -7.58 19.21
C VAL A 225 0.65 -7.47 19.66
N ASP A 226 1.10 -8.37 20.54
CA ASP A 226 2.47 -8.34 21.07
C ASP A 226 3.51 -8.61 19.98
N GLN A 227 3.24 -9.51 19.03
CA GLN A 227 4.11 -9.71 17.86
C GLN A 227 4.24 -8.44 17.01
N VAL A 228 3.16 -7.67 16.85
CA VAL A 228 3.23 -6.40 16.10
C VAL A 228 4.05 -5.37 16.86
N ARG A 229 3.87 -5.28 18.18
CA ARG A 229 4.66 -4.38 19.05
C ARG A 229 6.14 -4.71 18.99
N GLU A 230 6.51 -5.98 19.13
CA GLU A 230 7.91 -6.44 19.00
C GLU A 230 8.51 -6.15 17.62
N ALA A 231 7.68 -6.16 16.58
CA ALA A 231 8.06 -5.84 15.22
C ALA A 231 8.09 -4.32 14.92
N THR A 232 7.72 -3.46 15.88
CA THR A 232 7.63 -2.01 15.71
C THR A 232 8.71 -1.32 16.55
N GLY A 233 9.47 -0.42 15.94
CA GLY A 233 10.61 0.26 16.56
C GLY A 233 10.25 1.47 17.44
N TRP A 234 8.97 1.68 17.72
CA TRP A 234 8.44 2.67 18.66
C TRP A 234 7.35 2.06 19.53
N GLU A 235 6.95 2.77 20.58
CA GLU A 235 5.83 2.37 21.44
C GLU A 235 4.52 2.45 20.65
N LEU A 236 4.10 1.33 20.06
CA LEU A 236 2.94 1.27 19.18
C LEU A 236 1.63 1.40 19.97
N GLU A 237 0.88 2.46 19.68
CA GLU A 237 -0.50 2.61 20.12
C GLU A 237 -1.40 1.53 19.50
N VAL A 238 -2.35 1.04 20.28
CA VAL A 238 -3.28 -0.01 19.89
C VAL A 238 -4.69 0.51 20.09
N ALA A 239 -5.55 0.37 19.08
CA ALA A 239 -6.94 0.78 19.19
C ALA A 239 -7.67 -0.03 20.29
N ASP A 240 -8.70 0.58 20.89
CA ASP A 240 -9.53 -0.06 21.93
C ASP A 240 -10.10 -1.41 21.49
N SER A 241 -10.36 -1.55 20.20
CA SER A 241 -10.77 -2.78 19.55
C SER A 241 -9.88 -3.05 18.34
N VAL A 242 -9.14 -4.15 18.39
CA VAL A 242 -8.33 -4.65 17.26
C VAL A 242 -9.13 -5.70 16.50
N ALA A 243 -9.43 -5.42 15.24
CA ALA A 243 -10.13 -6.35 14.38
C ALA A 243 -9.22 -7.51 13.91
N THR A 244 -9.83 -8.61 13.46
CA THR A 244 -9.12 -9.63 12.69
C THR A 244 -9.37 -9.39 11.22
N VAL A 245 -8.30 -9.33 10.41
CA VAL A 245 -8.41 -9.19 8.96
C VAL A 245 -8.97 -10.48 8.38
N GLU A 246 -10.02 -10.37 7.57
CA GLU A 246 -10.58 -11.52 6.86
C GLU A 246 -9.56 -12.10 5.87
N PRO A 247 -9.32 -13.43 5.86
CA PRO A 247 -8.44 -14.05 4.88
C PRO A 247 -8.85 -13.75 3.42
N PRO A 248 -7.90 -13.81 2.47
CA PRO A 248 -8.23 -13.82 1.05
C PRO A 248 -9.17 -14.96 0.68
N THR A 249 -10.26 -14.63 -0.01
CA THR A 249 -11.22 -15.62 -0.50
C THR A 249 -10.71 -16.31 -1.76
N ALA A 250 -11.21 -17.53 -2.03
CA ALA A 250 -10.90 -18.24 -3.26
C ALA A 250 -11.28 -17.45 -4.54
N ALA A 251 -12.31 -16.60 -4.47
CA ALA A 251 -12.72 -15.76 -5.59
C ALA A 251 -11.71 -14.64 -5.86
N GLU A 252 -11.25 -13.94 -4.82
CA GLU A 252 -10.22 -12.89 -4.95
C GLU A 252 -8.88 -13.46 -5.43
N LEU A 253 -8.46 -14.61 -4.89
CA LEU A 253 -7.23 -15.28 -5.33
C LEU A 253 -7.31 -15.73 -6.79
N ARG A 254 -8.49 -16.20 -7.23
CA ARG A 254 -8.71 -16.54 -8.64
C ARG A 254 -8.57 -15.30 -9.53
N LEU A 255 -9.24 -14.20 -9.18
CA LEU A 255 -9.15 -12.94 -9.92
C LEU A 255 -7.69 -12.47 -10.03
N LEU A 256 -6.96 -12.46 -8.91
CA LEU A 256 -5.54 -12.11 -8.91
C LEU A 256 -4.71 -12.98 -9.86
N ARG A 257 -4.86 -14.30 -9.77
CA ARG A 257 -4.03 -15.27 -10.50
C ARG A 257 -4.39 -15.44 -11.97
N LYS A 258 -5.62 -15.11 -12.38
CA LYS A 258 -6.16 -15.42 -13.71
C LYS A 258 -6.53 -14.20 -14.52
N ASP A 259 -6.99 -13.14 -13.87
CA ASP A 259 -7.54 -11.96 -14.54
C ASP A 259 -6.62 -10.75 -14.36
N VAL A 260 -6.03 -10.55 -13.18
CA VAL A 260 -5.15 -9.41 -12.88
C VAL A 260 -3.71 -9.69 -13.31
N ASP A 261 -3.08 -10.75 -12.80
CA ASP A 261 -1.67 -11.08 -13.09
C ASP A 261 -1.48 -12.52 -13.61
N PRO A 262 -2.10 -12.90 -14.75
CA PRO A 262 -1.96 -14.24 -15.31
C PRO A 262 -0.51 -14.59 -15.67
N GLY A 263 0.30 -13.58 -16.01
CA GLY A 263 1.72 -13.71 -16.33
C GLY A 263 2.64 -13.83 -15.11
N ARG A 264 2.12 -13.64 -13.89
CA ARG A 264 2.91 -13.58 -12.64
C ARG A 264 4.08 -12.60 -12.73
N VAL A 265 3.79 -11.39 -13.23
CA VAL A 265 4.74 -10.28 -13.26
C VAL A 265 5.09 -9.86 -11.83
N TYR A 266 4.09 -9.75 -10.95
CA TYR A 266 4.22 -9.26 -9.58
C TYR A 266 3.82 -10.26 -8.49
N LEU A 267 3.02 -11.28 -8.83
CA LEU A 267 2.65 -12.39 -7.92
C LEU A 267 3.73 -13.49 -7.83
N ARG A 268 5.00 -13.17 -8.05
CA ARG A 268 6.12 -14.11 -7.94
C ARG A 268 6.39 -14.52 -6.50
#